data_AF-A0A355KT93-F1
#
_entry.id   AF-A0A355KT93-F1
#
_cell.length_a   1.000
_cell.length_b   1.000
_cell.length_c   1.000
_cell.angle_alpha   90.00
_cell.angle_beta   90.00
_cell.angle_gamma   90.00
#
_symmetry.space_group_name_H-M   'P 1'
#
loop_
_entity.id
_entity.type
_entity.pdbx_description
1 polymer ?
#
loop_
_entity_poly.entity_id
_entity_poly.type
_entity_poly.pdbx_seq_one_letter_code
_entity_poly.pdbx_strand_id
1 'polypeptide(L)'
;FVGSGIPDSMIPDELKSIAKSGGRQMILVNTSYVAATDECNEQLTKINNIVKKYDKNGYVTGEGAMYKDLIDITDHDFKLTSVLSILSIFILIAIIFKSISIPTILVMSIELAIFVNKAISFATGTTLSFIAPTIIGCVQLGATVDYAILLTTRFREEMRNGHNKLDAIKIAANASDRSIFQSALVFFGATFGVFLTCDIKIVKEVCLLLARGSLISAGVIVFMLTPLLLVLEGLIEKTTYDFLGKKLKLKMKKKENKTADNNA
;
A
#
# COMPACT_ATOMS: atom_id res chain seq x y z
N PHE A 1 -49.98 29.06 6.41
CA PHE A 1 -48.62 29.13 6.97
C PHE A 1 -47.67 29.56 5.87
N VAL A 2 -47.38 30.86 5.80
CA VAL A 2 -46.29 31.35 4.94
C VAL A 2 -45.03 31.06 5.74
N GLY A 3 -44.24 30.07 5.31
CA GLY A 3 -43.01 29.70 6.00
C GLY A 3 -42.04 30.87 6.10
N SER A 4 -40.95 30.71 6.84
CA SER A 4 -39.89 31.71 7.05
C SER A 4 -39.06 32.07 5.80
N GLY A 5 -39.59 31.83 4.59
CA GLY A 5 -38.95 32.13 3.33
C GLY A 5 -39.30 33.52 2.81
N ILE A 6 -38.34 34.19 2.19
CA ILE A 6 -38.56 35.46 1.48
C ILE A 6 -39.51 35.20 0.29
N PRO A 7 -40.57 36.00 0.09
CA PRO A 7 -41.48 35.85 -1.03
C PRO A 7 -40.74 35.91 -2.37
N ASP A 8 -41.12 35.03 -3.29
CA ASP A 8 -40.56 34.92 -4.65
C ASP A 8 -40.65 36.23 -5.47
N SER A 9 -41.48 37.18 -5.04
CA SER A 9 -41.65 38.52 -5.63
C SER A 9 -40.62 39.55 -5.16
N MET A 10 -39.86 39.25 -4.10
CA MET A 10 -38.83 40.15 -3.55
C MET A 10 -37.40 39.77 -3.97
N ILE A 11 -37.24 38.66 -4.71
CA ILE A 11 -35.94 38.18 -5.18
C ILE A 11 -35.74 38.69 -6.62
N PRO A 12 -34.65 39.44 -6.91
CA PRO A 12 -34.31 39.86 -8.27
C PRO A 12 -34.27 38.70 -9.26
N ASP A 13 -34.75 38.93 -10.49
CA ASP A 13 -34.89 37.88 -11.52
C ASP A 13 -33.55 37.19 -11.85
N GLU A 14 -32.43 37.92 -11.79
CA GLU A 14 -31.08 37.35 -11.95
C GLU A 14 -30.78 36.26 -10.91
N LEU A 15 -31.04 36.53 -9.62
CA LEU A 15 -30.82 35.56 -8.54
C LEU A 15 -31.81 34.40 -8.61
N LYS A 16 -33.04 34.68 -9.07
CA LYS A 16 -34.07 33.66 -9.26
C LYS A 16 -33.70 32.67 -10.35
N SER A 17 -33.09 33.13 -11.44
CA SER A 17 -32.61 32.27 -12.53
C SER A 17 -31.45 31.35 -12.13
N ILE A 18 -30.64 31.77 -11.16
CA ILE A 18 -29.53 30.98 -10.59
C ILE A 18 -30.06 29.93 -9.61
N ALA A 19 -31.00 30.33 -8.74
CA ALA A 19 -31.56 29.45 -7.72
C ALA A 19 -32.66 28.52 -8.24
N LYS A 20 -33.37 28.88 -9.31
CA LYS A 20 -34.46 28.10 -9.90
C LYS A 20 -34.27 27.99 -11.40
N SER A 21 -33.95 26.80 -11.88
CA SER A 21 -33.77 26.53 -13.31
C SER A 21 -34.06 25.06 -13.63
N GLY A 22 -34.57 24.80 -14.83
CA GLY A 22 -34.82 23.44 -15.33
C GLY A 22 -35.74 22.59 -14.45
N GLY A 23 -36.74 23.21 -13.79
CA GLY A 23 -37.65 22.51 -12.87
C GLY A 23 -37.05 22.14 -11.51
N ARG A 24 -35.84 22.63 -11.20
CA ARG A 24 -35.15 22.42 -9.92
C ARG A 24 -34.99 23.74 -9.18
N GLN A 25 -35.05 23.66 -7.85
CA GLN A 25 -34.78 24.77 -6.94
C GLN A 25 -33.61 24.41 -6.04
N MET A 26 -32.62 25.29 -5.96
CA MET A 26 -31.49 25.19 -5.06
C MET A 26 -31.88 25.68 -3.67
N ILE A 27 -31.50 24.91 -2.65
CA ILE A 27 -31.59 25.30 -1.24
C ILE A 27 -30.17 25.29 -0.70
N LEU A 28 -29.72 26.44 -0.21
CA LEU A 28 -28.39 26.57 0.37
C LEU A 28 -28.45 26.16 1.84
N VAL A 29 -27.63 25.19 2.22
CA VAL A 29 -27.50 24.70 3.60
C VAL A 29 -26.07 24.93 4.03
N ASN A 30 -25.88 25.81 5.02
CA ASN A 30 -24.57 26.02 5.62
C ASN A 30 -24.37 25.07 6.78
N THR A 31 -23.16 24.53 6.91
CA THR A 31 -22.76 23.68 8.02
C THR A 31 -21.61 24.31 8.78
N SER A 32 -21.55 24.07 10.08
CA SER A 32 -20.42 24.44 10.94
C SER A 32 -19.32 23.37 10.93
N TYR A 33 -19.58 22.18 10.38
CA TYR A 33 -18.62 21.09 10.31
C TYR A 33 -17.67 21.28 9.12
N VAL A 34 -16.39 20.98 9.33
CA VAL A 34 -15.37 21.02 8.28
C VAL A 34 -15.62 19.87 7.30
N ALA A 35 -15.43 20.10 5.99
CA ALA A 35 -15.53 19.04 4.99
C ALA A 35 -14.54 17.90 5.27
N ALA A 36 -14.84 16.70 4.76
CA ALA A 36 -14.04 15.48 4.98
C ALA A 36 -13.92 15.04 6.46
N THR A 37 -14.91 15.38 7.29
CA THR A 37 -15.03 14.89 8.67
C THR A 37 -16.21 13.92 8.81
N ASP A 38 -16.12 13.02 9.80
CA ASP A 38 -17.18 12.04 10.07
C ASP A 38 -18.51 12.73 10.43
N GLU A 39 -18.44 13.84 11.17
CA GLU A 39 -19.60 14.63 11.56
C GLU A 39 -20.29 15.26 10.34
N CYS A 40 -19.50 15.82 9.39
CA CYS A 40 -20.03 16.35 8.14
C CYS A 40 -20.66 15.23 7.30
N ASN A 41 -20.01 14.07 7.21
CA ASN A 41 -20.49 12.93 6.44
C ASN A 41 -21.81 12.36 7.00
N GLU A 42 -21.95 12.30 8.33
CA GLU A 42 -23.18 11.88 8.99
C GLU A 42 -24.31 12.89 8.75
N GLN A 43 -24.01 14.20 8.85
CA GLN A 43 -24.96 15.25 8.56
C GLN A 43 -25.46 15.19 7.10
N LEU A 44 -24.55 15.02 6.14
CA LEU A 44 -24.87 14.88 4.72
C LEU A 44 -25.77 13.66 4.47
N THR A 45 -25.51 12.55 5.16
CA THR A 45 -26.35 11.35 5.08
C THR A 45 -27.77 11.63 5.58
N LYS A 46 -27.92 12.34 6.70
CA LYS A 46 -29.23 12.76 7.24
C LYS A 46 -29.95 13.69 6.27
N ILE A 47 -29.26 14.68 5.71
CA ILE A 47 -29.83 15.62 4.73
C ILE A 47 -30.29 14.86 3.48
N ASN A 48 -29.46 13.97 2.94
CA ASN A 48 -29.80 13.19 1.75
C ASN A 48 -31.04 12.31 2.00
N ASN A 49 -31.15 11.68 3.17
CA ASN A 49 -32.32 10.88 3.54
C ASN A 49 -33.60 11.74 3.63
N ILE A 50 -33.51 12.95 4.19
CA ILE A 50 -34.64 13.90 4.23
C ILE A 50 -35.03 14.30 2.81
N VAL A 51 -34.06 14.70 1.97
CA VAL A 51 -34.31 15.10 0.58
C VAL A 51 -34.99 13.96 -0.17
N LYS A 52 -34.45 12.74 -0.12
CA LYS A 52 -35.02 11.57 -0.82
C LYS A 52 -36.41 11.17 -0.32
N LYS A 53 -36.78 11.51 0.92
CA LYS A 53 -38.12 11.29 1.47
C LYS A 53 -39.17 12.20 0.81
N TYR A 54 -38.81 13.44 0.50
CA TYR A 54 -39.73 14.43 -0.09
C TYR A 54 -39.64 14.51 -1.63
N ASP A 55 -38.44 14.33 -2.18
CA ASP A 55 -38.19 14.31 -3.62
C ASP A 55 -37.14 13.25 -3.97
N LYS A 56 -37.58 12.18 -4.64
CA LYS A 56 -36.70 11.10 -5.09
C LYS A 56 -35.64 11.59 -6.09
N ASN A 57 -35.94 12.65 -6.84
CA ASN A 57 -35.05 13.26 -7.83
C ASN A 57 -34.22 14.42 -7.26
N GLY A 58 -34.35 14.71 -5.95
CA GLY A 58 -33.52 15.71 -5.28
C GLY A 58 -32.07 15.23 -5.12
N TYR A 59 -31.13 16.17 -5.19
CA TYR A 59 -29.70 15.92 -5.05
C TYR A 59 -29.12 16.80 -3.95
N VAL A 60 -28.12 16.27 -3.23
CA VAL A 60 -27.29 17.03 -2.29
C VAL A 60 -25.94 17.23 -2.95
N THR A 61 -25.45 18.47 -2.99
CA THR A 61 -24.18 18.83 -3.62
C THR A 61 -23.50 19.96 -2.82
N GLY A 62 -22.29 20.34 -3.22
CA GLY A 62 -21.43 21.28 -2.50
C GLY A 62 -20.18 20.61 -1.96
N GLU A 63 -19.31 21.40 -1.31
CA GLU A 63 -17.98 20.96 -0.89
C GLU A 63 -18.01 19.68 -0.04
N GLY A 64 -18.83 19.63 1.01
CA GLY A 64 -18.93 18.45 1.87
C GLY A 64 -19.39 17.19 1.13
N ALA A 65 -20.41 17.31 0.27
CA ALA A 65 -20.92 16.19 -0.52
C ALA A 65 -19.85 15.67 -1.51
N MET A 66 -19.12 16.58 -2.16
CA MET A 66 -18.03 16.22 -3.07
C MET A 66 -16.88 15.52 -2.34
N TYR A 67 -16.49 15.98 -1.15
CA TYR A 67 -15.47 15.29 -0.36
C TYR A 67 -15.93 13.92 0.11
N LYS A 68 -17.19 13.78 0.52
CA LYS A 68 -17.77 12.48 0.91
C LYS A 68 -17.74 11.50 -0.26
N ASP A 69 -18.25 11.91 -1.43
CA ASP A 69 -18.24 11.08 -2.64
C ASP A 69 -16.80 10.70 -3.03
N LEU A 70 -15.85 11.63 -2.90
CA LEU A 70 -14.44 11.38 -3.16
C LEU A 70 -13.89 10.32 -2.20
N ILE A 71 -14.15 10.43 -0.89
CA ILE A 71 -13.70 9.45 0.12
C ILE A 71 -14.31 8.07 -0.17
N ASP A 72 -15.62 8.00 -0.40
CA ASP A 72 -16.34 6.74 -0.59
C ASP A 72 -15.84 5.98 -1.85
N ILE A 73 -15.67 6.69 -2.97
CA ILE A 73 -15.14 6.11 -4.22
C ILE A 73 -13.69 5.66 -4.02
N THR A 74 -12.89 6.53 -3.40
CA THR A 74 -11.47 6.28 -3.18
C THR A 74 -11.24 5.06 -2.28
N ASP A 75 -12.00 4.92 -1.19
CA ASP A 75 -11.90 3.77 -0.28
C ASP A 75 -12.23 2.44 -0.95
N HIS A 76 -13.23 2.42 -1.83
CA HIS A 76 -13.56 1.24 -2.63
C HIS A 76 -12.40 0.87 -3.57
N ASP A 77 -11.93 1.84 -4.35
CA ASP A 77 -10.89 1.62 -5.35
C ASP A 77 -9.55 1.24 -4.70
N PHE A 78 -9.28 1.73 -3.49
CA PHE A 78 -8.08 1.42 -2.73
C PHE A 78 -8.06 -0.03 -2.28
N LYS A 79 -9.19 -0.54 -1.76
CA LYS A 79 -9.30 -1.95 -1.38
C LYS A 79 -9.15 -2.86 -2.59
N LEU A 80 -9.82 -2.53 -3.69
CA LEU A 80 -9.75 -3.30 -4.93
C LEU A 80 -8.33 -3.31 -5.51
N THR A 81 -7.70 -2.15 -5.61
CA THR A 81 -6.32 -2.02 -6.12
C THR A 81 -5.33 -2.77 -5.24
N SER A 82 -5.43 -2.63 -3.91
CA SER A 82 -4.54 -3.35 -2.99
C SER A 82 -4.64 -4.87 -3.15
N VAL A 83 -5.86 -5.42 -3.21
CA VAL A 83 -6.06 -6.87 -3.41
C VAL A 83 -5.52 -7.33 -4.76
N LEU A 84 -5.79 -6.58 -5.84
CA LEU A 84 -5.29 -6.91 -7.17
C LEU A 84 -3.76 -6.83 -7.26
N SER A 85 -3.13 -5.82 -6.65
CA SER A 85 -1.67 -5.67 -6.61
C SER A 85 -1.01 -6.81 -5.84
N ILE A 86 -1.52 -7.15 -4.65
CA ILE A 86 -1.02 -8.26 -3.84
C ILE A 86 -1.13 -9.57 -4.61
N LEU A 87 -2.30 -9.84 -5.20
CA LEU A 87 -2.53 -11.05 -5.98
C LEU A 87 -1.61 -11.12 -7.21
N SER A 88 -1.43 -10.01 -7.91
CA SER A 88 -0.55 -9.92 -9.09
C SER A 88 0.90 -10.19 -8.73
N ILE A 89 1.41 -9.61 -7.63
CA ILE A 89 2.77 -9.85 -7.13
C ILE A 89 2.93 -11.29 -6.66
N PHE A 90 1.94 -11.82 -5.95
CA PHE A 90 1.95 -13.20 -5.51
C PHE A 90 2.11 -14.14 -6.71
N ILE A 91 1.31 -13.96 -7.76
CA ILE A 91 1.38 -14.76 -8.99
C ILE A 91 2.74 -14.57 -9.68
N LEU A 92 3.21 -13.33 -9.82
CA LEU A 92 4.49 -13.02 -10.45
C LEU A 92 5.65 -13.71 -9.73
N ILE A 93 5.73 -13.60 -8.41
CA ILE A 93 6.78 -14.24 -7.60
C ILE A 93 6.63 -15.76 -7.64
N ALA A 94 5.39 -16.28 -7.61
CA ALA A 94 5.12 -17.71 -7.73
C ALA A 94 5.66 -18.28 -9.05
N ILE A 95 5.52 -17.55 -10.15
CA ILE A 95 6.06 -17.92 -11.47
C ILE A 95 7.59 -17.86 -11.49
N ILE A 96 8.18 -16.75 -11.01
CA ILE A 96 9.64 -16.54 -11.01
C ILE A 96 10.35 -17.62 -10.19
N PHE A 97 9.86 -17.85 -8.97
CA PHE A 97 10.51 -18.80 -8.06
C PHE A 97 10.01 -20.23 -8.21
N LYS A 98 8.92 -20.46 -8.97
CA LYS A 98 8.21 -21.75 -9.08
C LYS A 98 7.93 -22.34 -7.70
N SER A 99 7.41 -21.50 -6.81
CA SER A 99 7.21 -21.77 -5.38
C SER A 99 5.98 -21.05 -4.85
N ILE A 100 5.28 -21.66 -3.90
CA ILE A 100 4.13 -21.05 -3.20
C ILE A 100 4.56 -20.44 -1.86
N SER A 101 5.58 -20.98 -1.20
CA SER A 101 6.02 -20.46 0.11
C SER A 101 6.78 -19.14 -0.02
N ILE A 102 7.65 -19.02 -1.03
CA ILE A 102 8.42 -17.80 -1.29
C ILE A 102 7.49 -16.59 -1.46
N PRO A 103 6.51 -16.57 -2.39
CA PRO A 103 5.62 -15.42 -2.55
C PRO A 103 4.86 -15.07 -1.27
N THR A 104 4.45 -16.07 -0.47
CA THR A 104 3.78 -15.83 0.81
C THR A 104 4.68 -15.08 1.81
N ILE A 105 5.93 -15.53 1.97
CA ILE A 105 6.92 -14.92 2.88
C ILE A 105 7.25 -13.49 2.44
N LEU A 106 7.46 -13.29 1.14
CA LEU A 106 7.83 -12.01 0.57
C LEU A 106 6.68 -11.01 0.72
N VAL A 107 5.47 -11.37 0.29
CA VAL A 107 4.27 -10.52 0.41
C VAL A 107 4.00 -10.16 1.88
N MET A 108 4.11 -11.11 2.81
CA MET A 108 3.93 -10.83 4.23
C MET A 108 4.96 -9.82 4.77
N SER A 109 6.21 -9.92 4.34
CA SER A 109 7.27 -8.99 4.75
C SER A 109 7.06 -7.59 4.15
N ILE A 110 6.59 -7.51 2.89
CA ILE A 110 6.28 -6.27 2.20
C ILE A 110 5.09 -5.56 2.85
N GLU A 111 4.00 -6.30 3.08
CA GLU A 111 2.79 -5.76 3.73
C GLU A 111 3.09 -5.27 5.15
N LEU A 112 3.97 -5.96 5.88
CA LEU A 112 4.44 -5.47 7.17
C LEU A 112 5.17 -4.12 7.05
N ALA A 113 6.05 -3.95 6.05
CA ALA A 113 6.75 -2.67 5.85
C ALA A 113 5.78 -1.52 5.55
N ILE A 114 4.76 -1.77 4.73
CA ILE A 114 3.70 -0.81 4.42
C ILE A 114 2.87 -0.52 5.66
N PHE A 115 2.50 -1.55 6.42
CA PHE A 115 1.74 -1.43 7.66
C PHE A 115 2.49 -0.61 8.70
N VAL A 116 3.77 -0.89 8.93
CA VAL A 116 4.62 -0.11 9.85
C VAL A 116 4.71 1.35 9.39
N ASN A 117 4.88 1.60 8.09
CA ASN A 117 4.90 2.97 7.58
C ASN A 117 3.57 3.69 7.82
N LYS A 118 2.43 3.05 7.53
CA LYS A 118 1.10 3.63 7.80
C LYS A 118 0.82 3.83 9.29
N ALA A 119 1.23 2.88 10.13
CA ALA A 119 1.07 2.93 11.58
C ALA A 119 1.82 4.12 12.20
N ILE A 120 3.02 4.45 11.71
CA ILE A 120 3.75 5.63 12.18
C ILE A 120 2.97 6.90 11.83
N SER A 121 2.42 7.04 10.62
CA SER A 121 1.59 8.20 10.25
C SER A 121 0.36 8.34 11.14
N PHE A 122 -0.29 7.22 11.45
CA PHE A 122 -1.44 7.20 12.35
C PHE A 122 -1.05 7.62 13.77
N ALA A 123 0.07 7.08 14.29
CA ALA A 123 0.58 7.41 15.62
C ALA A 123 1.04 8.87 15.75
N THR A 124 1.60 9.46 14.69
CA THR A 124 2.02 10.87 14.68
C THR A 124 0.87 11.84 14.43
N GLY A 125 -0.36 11.36 14.24
CA GLY A 125 -1.52 12.20 13.93
C GLY A 125 -1.36 12.98 12.63
N THR A 126 -0.53 12.50 11.70
CA THR A 126 -0.27 13.19 10.45
C THR A 126 -1.48 13.05 9.55
N THR A 127 -2.08 14.18 9.16
CA THR A 127 -3.15 14.20 8.16
C THR A 127 -2.61 13.66 6.84
N LEU A 128 -3.17 12.56 6.38
CA LEU A 128 -2.83 12.00 5.09
C LEU A 128 -3.84 12.51 4.07
N SER A 129 -3.36 13.15 3.01
CA SER A 129 -4.14 13.39 1.82
C SER A 129 -4.81 12.10 1.34
N PHE A 130 -6.05 12.19 0.84
CA PHE A 130 -6.84 11.04 0.38
C PHE A 130 -6.10 10.16 -0.64
N ILE A 131 -5.19 10.72 -1.44
CA ILE A 131 -4.40 9.99 -2.45
C ILE A 131 -3.18 9.23 -1.87
N ALA A 132 -2.73 9.60 -0.66
CA ALA A 132 -1.47 9.11 -0.10
C ALA A 132 -1.45 7.60 0.16
N PRO A 133 -2.49 6.95 0.71
CA PRO A 133 -2.52 5.51 0.93
C PRO A 133 -2.31 4.68 -0.34
N THR A 134 -2.77 5.18 -1.49
CA THR A 134 -2.63 4.50 -2.78
C THR A 134 -1.27 4.70 -3.40
N ILE A 135 -0.71 5.90 -3.32
CA ILE A 135 0.65 6.12 -3.81
C ILE A 135 1.64 5.27 -3.00
N ILE A 136 1.49 5.20 -1.67
CA ILE A 136 2.26 4.24 -0.87
C ILE A 136 2.01 2.81 -1.34
N GLY A 137 0.74 2.41 -1.45
CA GLY A 137 0.33 1.06 -1.76
C GLY A 137 0.87 0.56 -3.10
N CYS A 138 1.06 1.45 -4.08
CA CYS A 138 1.65 1.09 -5.37
C CYS A 138 3.18 1.22 -5.36
N VAL A 139 3.71 2.37 -4.90
CA VAL A 139 5.12 2.72 -5.05
C VAL A 139 6.00 2.02 -3.99
N GLN A 140 5.59 2.05 -2.72
CA GLN A 140 6.36 1.41 -1.65
C GLN A 140 6.34 -0.10 -1.84
N LEU A 141 5.19 -0.67 -2.17
CA LEU A 141 5.03 -2.09 -2.51
C LEU A 141 5.97 -2.49 -3.66
N GLY A 142 5.97 -1.76 -4.78
CA GLY A 142 6.87 -2.02 -5.91
C GLY A 142 8.36 -2.00 -5.53
N ALA A 143 8.81 -0.94 -4.85
CA ALA A 143 10.20 -0.83 -4.41
C ALA A 143 10.60 -1.96 -3.43
N THR A 144 9.69 -2.34 -2.53
CA THR A 144 9.96 -3.39 -1.53
C THR A 144 10.00 -4.78 -2.15
N VAL A 145 9.18 -5.03 -3.18
CA VAL A 145 9.23 -6.28 -3.97
C VAL A 145 10.59 -6.46 -4.61
N ASP A 146 11.15 -5.40 -5.22
CA ASP A 146 12.47 -5.48 -5.86
C ASP A 146 13.57 -5.83 -4.86
N TYR A 147 13.54 -5.23 -3.67
CA TYR A 147 14.48 -5.56 -2.58
C TYR A 147 14.34 -7.01 -2.13
N ALA A 148 13.10 -7.47 -1.96
CA ALA A 148 12.79 -8.82 -1.52
C ALA A 148 13.23 -9.89 -2.55
N ILE A 149 12.98 -9.63 -3.84
CA ILE A 149 13.38 -10.50 -4.95
C ILE A 149 14.91 -10.55 -5.05
N LEU A 150 15.60 -9.41 -4.95
CA LEU A 150 17.06 -9.36 -5.01
C LEU A 150 17.70 -10.25 -3.93
N LEU A 151 17.32 -10.04 -2.66
CA LEU A 151 17.84 -10.81 -1.53
C LEU A 151 17.53 -12.31 -1.67
N THR A 152 16.28 -12.64 -2.01
CA THR A 152 15.84 -14.04 -2.13
C THR A 152 16.52 -14.75 -3.30
N THR A 153 16.75 -14.05 -4.41
CA THR A 153 17.45 -14.59 -5.58
C THR A 153 18.90 -14.90 -5.22
N ARG A 154 19.60 -13.97 -4.56
CA ARG A 154 20.99 -14.19 -4.09
C ARG A 154 21.08 -15.33 -3.08
N PHE A 155 20.15 -15.41 -2.13
CA PHE A 155 20.10 -16.52 -1.19
C PHE A 155 19.95 -17.87 -1.91
N ARG A 156 19.05 -17.95 -2.89
CA ARG A 156 18.85 -19.16 -3.70
C ARG A 156 20.08 -19.52 -4.54
N GLU A 157 20.76 -18.54 -5.11
CA GLU A 157 22.01 -18.74 -5.86
C GLU A 157 23.10 -19.35 -4.98
N GLU A 158 23.31 -18.81 -3.78
CA GLU A 158 24.32 -19.32 -2.86
C GLU A 158 23.99 -20.72 -2.32
N MET A 159 22.71 -21.01 -2.08
CA MET A 159 22.25 -22.37 -1.77
C MET A 159 22.53 -23.34 -2.93
N ARG A 160 22.39 -22.89 -4.19
CA ARG A 160 22.74 -23.67 -5.39
C ARG A 160 24.23 -23.78 -5.65
N ASN A 161 25.05 -22.94 -5.04
CA ASN A 161 26.51 -23.08 -5.05
C ASN A 161 26.98 -24.13 -4.01
N GLY A 162 26.06 -24.64 -3.18
CA GLY A 162 26.33 -25.70 -2.21
C GLY A 162 26.80 -25.18 -0.85
N HIS A 163 26.61 -23.90 -0.57
CA HIS A 163 26.85 -23.33 0.75
C HIS A 163 25.80 -23.81 1.76
N ASN A 164 26.18 -23.89 3.03
CA ASN A 164 25.24 -24.16 4.10
C ASN A 164 24.29 -22.96 4.26
N LYS A 165 23.05 -23.18 4.73
CA LYS A 165 22.02 -22.14 4.83
C LYS A 165 22.46 -20.86 5.56
N LEU A 166 23.24 -21.02 6.63
CA LEU A 166 23.78 -19.90 7.40
C LEU A 166 24.83 -19.10 6.62
N ASP A 167 25.66 -19.78 5.84
CA ASP A 167 26.68 -19.12 5.04
C ASP A 167 26.07 -18.49 3.79
N ALA A 168 25.13 -19.19 3.15
CA ALA A 168 24.37 -18.70 2.00
C ALA A 168 23.63 -17.40 2.32
N ILE A 169 22.93 -17.32 3.46
CA ILE A 169 22.22 -16.09 3.84
C ILE A 169 23.17 -14.95 4.20
N LYS A 170 24.32 -15.25 4.84
CA LYS A 170 25.34 -14.22 5.16
C LYS A 170 25.96 -13.64 3.90
N ILE A 171 26.28 -14.47 2.92
CA ILE A 171 26.84 -14.04 1.64
C ILE A 171 25.79 -13.23 0.88
N ALA A 172 24.54 -13.74 0.81
CA ALA A 172 23.45 -13.05 0.15
C ALA A 172 23.13 -11.68 0.76
N ALA A 173 23.09 -11.58 2.09
CA ALA A 173 22.87 -10.33 2.82
C ALA A 173 24.02 -9.35 2.54
N ASN A 174 25.28 -9.74 2.75
CA ASN A 174 26.43 -8.85 2.49
C ASN A 174 26.47 -8.32 1.04
N ALA A 175 26.06 -9.13 0.07
CA ALA A 175 26.00 -8.71 -1.33
C ALA A 175 24.77 -7.82 -1.64
N SER A 176 23.60 -8.15 -1.08
CA SER A 176 22.32 -7.51 -1.44
C SER A 176 22.04 -6.27 -0.60
N ASP A 177 22.39 -6.28 0.68
CA ASP A 177 22.07 -5.21 1.63
C ASP A 177 22.65 -3.87 1.17
N ARG A 178 23.89 -3.88 0.67
CA ARG A 178 24.52 -2.67 0.12
C ARG A 178 23.70 -2.09 -1.04
N SER A 179 23.24 -2.92 -1.96
CA SER A 179 22.42 -2.49 -3.10
C SER A 179 21.03 -2.02 -2.66
N ILE A 180 20.41 -2.70 -1.68
CA ILE A 180 19.10 -2.34 -1.12
C ILE A 180 19.18 -0.97 -0.44
N PHE A 181 20.15 -0.77 0.46
CA PHE A 181 20.34 0.51 1.15
C PHE A 181 20.68 1.64 0.18
N GLN A 182 21.52 1.38 -0.82
CA GLN A 182 21.84 2.39 -1.83
C GLN A 182 20.59 2.81 -2.61
N SER A 183 19.78 1.84 -3.07
CA SER A 183 18.52 2.14 -3.76
C SER A 183 17.55 2.92 -2.86
N ALA A 184 17.38 2.48 -1.60
CA ALA A 184 16.48 3.11 -0.65
C ALA A 184 16.91 4.54 -0.28
N LEU A 185 18.22 4.79 -0.15
CA LEU A 185 18.79 6.12 0.11
C LEU A 185 18.64 7.05 -1.08
N VAL A 186 18.83 6.56 -2.31
CA VAL A 186 18.59 7.35 -3.52
C VAL A 186 17.12 7.72 -3.62
N PHE A 187 16.21 6.76 -3.38
CA PHE A 187 14.78 7.00 -3.41
C PHE A 187 14.32 7.94 -2.29
N PHE A 188 14.90 7.79 -1.09
CA PHE A 188 14.73 8.73 0.03
C PHE A 188 15.19 10.13 -0.37
N GLY A 189 16.41 10.27 -0.90
CA GLY A 189 16.96 11.57 -1.29
C GLY A 189 16.12 12.27 -2.36
N ALA A 190 15.64 11.52 -3.36
CA ALA A 190 14.77 12.05 -4.41
C ALA A 190 13.42 12.53 -3.85
N THR A 191 12.74 11.70 -3.07
CA THR A 191 11.43 12.04 -2.49
C THR A 191 11.52 13.12 -1.42
N PHE A 192 12.52 13.06 -0.55
CA PHE A 192 12.78 14.09 0.45
C PHE A 192 13.21 15.42 -0.19
N GLY A 193 13.97 15.39 -1.29
CA GLY A 193 14.31 16.60 -2.06
C GLY A 193 13.06 17.30 -2.62
N VAL A 194 12.10 16.54 -3.15
CA VAL A 194 10.81 17.09 -3.60
C VAL A 194 10.01 17.62 -2.42
N PHE A 195 10.02 16.92 -1.28
CA PHE A 195 9.36 17.40 -0.06
C PHE A 195 9.88 18.77 0.40
N LEU A 196 11.19 19.03 0.29
CA LEU A 196 11.78 20.32 0.68
C LEU A 196 11.50 21.45 -0.32
N THR A 197 11.42 21.13 -1.61
CA THR A 197 11.33 22.12 -2.69
C THR A 197 9.90 22.41 -3.15
N CYS A 198 8.94 21.52 -2.91
CA CYS A 198 7.57 21.69 -3.35
C CYS A 198 6.72 22.48 -2.34
N ASP A 199 5.85 23.37 -2.83
CA ASP A 199 4.89 24.13 -2.00
C ASP A 199 3.50 23.47 -1.91
N ILE A 200 3.21 22.50 -2.78
CA ILE A 200 1.92 21.82 -2.82
C ILE A 200 1.83 20.83 -1.65
N LYS A 201 0.98 21.12 -0.66
CA LYS A 201 0.82 20.31 0.57
C LYS A 201 0.63 18.81 0.30
N ILE A 202 -0.27 18.47 -0.64
CA ILE A 202 -0.56 17.08 -1.02
C ILE A 202 0.72 16.36 -1.49
N VAL A 203 1.52 17.02 -2.33
CA VAL A 203 2.78 16.46 -2.85
C VAL A 203 3.79 16.29 -1.72
N LYS A 204 3.92 17.29 -0.84
CA LYS A 204 4.82 17.21 0.32
C LYS A 204 4.48 16.02 1.22
N GLU A 205 3.22 15.86 1.58
CA GLU A 205 2.76 14.75 2.43
C GLU A 205 3.08 13.39 1.82
N VAL A 206 2.76 13.20 0.53
CA VAL A 206 3.04 11.97 -0.20
C VAL A 206 4.55 11.69 -0.27
N CYS A 207 5.36 12.71 -0.62
CA CYS A 207 6.79 12.57 -0.73
C CYS A 207 7.47 12.25 0.61
N LEU A 208 7.05 12.89 1.70
CA LEU A 208 7.56 12.59 3.05
C LEU A 208 7.27 11.13 3.43
N LEU A 209 6.06 10.67 3.09
CA LEU A 209 5.57 9.34 3.39
C LEU A 209 6.28 8.25 2.59
N LEU A 210 6.61 8.52 1.32
CA LEU A 210 7.45 7.66 0.49
C LEU A 210 8.90 7.65 0.95
N ALA A 211 9.45 8.80 1.32
CA ALA A 211 10.82 8.91 1.84
C ALA A 211 10.97 8.04 3.10
N ARG A 212 10.05 8.18 4.06
CA ARG A 212 10.03 7.32 5.24
C ARG A 212 9.81 5.85 4.88
N GLY A 213 8.88 5.59 3.95
CA GLY A 213 8.55 4.25 3.48
C GLY A 213 9.75 3.52 2.88
N SER A 214 10.61 4.19 2.12
CA SER A 214 11.78 3.57 1.50
C SER A 214 12.77 3.03 2.54
N LEU A 215 13.03 3.81 3.60
CA LEU A 215 13.94 3.41 4.68
C LEU A 215 13.35 2.28 5.52
N ILE A 216 12.05 2.35 5.83
CA ILE A 216 11.35 1.29 6.56
C ILE A 216 11.38 0.00 5.73
N SER A 217 11.07 0.06 4.44
CA SER A 217 11.10 -1.09 3.53
C SER A 217 12.48 -1.73 3.48
N ALA A 218 13.55 -0.95 3.32
CA ALA A 218 14.92 -1.48 3.36
C ALA A 218 15.22 -2.15 4.70
N GLY A 219 14.87 -1.50 5.82
CA GLY A 219 15.06 -2.05 7.16
C GLY A 219 14.31 -3.38 7.37
N VAL A 220 13.03 -3.44 7.00
CA VAL A 220 12.22 -4.66 7.15
C VAL A 220 12.77 -5.80 6.29
N ILE A 221 13.19 -5.53 5.05
CA ILE A 221 13.78 -6.57 4.21
C ILE A 221 15.11 -7.07 4.78
N VAL A 222 16.00 -6.18 5.17
CA VAL A 222 17.32 -6.58 5.70
C VAL A 222 17.21 -7.29 7.05
N PHE A 223 16.41 -6.75 7.98
CA PHE A 223 16.36 -7.27 9.36
C PHE A 223 15.32 -8.35 9.58
N MET A 224 14.24 -8.41 8.79
CA MET A 224 13.16 -9.37 8.99
C MET A 224 13.09 -10.42 7.88
N LEU A 225 13.19 -10.07 6.60
CA LEU A 225 13.13 -11.09 5.54
C LEU A 225 14.32 -12.06 5.62
N THR A 226 15.52 -11.56 5.94
CA THR A 226 16.75 -12.37 6.08
C THR A 226 16.58 -13.54 7.08
N PRO A 227 16.21 -13.32 8.36
CA PRO A 227 16.00 -14.43 9.29
C PRO A 227 14.76 -15.28 8.92
N LEU A 228 13.73 -14.68 8.30
CA LEU A 228 12.54 -15.42 7.87
C LEU A 228 12.87 -16.46 6.79
N LEU A 229 13.70 -16.09 5.81
CA LEU A 229 14.23 -17.00 4.78
C LEU A 229 15.09 -18.12 5.39
N LEU A 230 15.89 -17.80 6.41
CA LEU A 230 16.73 -18.79 7.10
C LEU A 230 15.91 -19.82 7.88
N VAL A 231 14.89 -19.37 8.63
CA VAL A 231 14.06 -20.25 9.47
C VAL A 231 13.11 -21.09 8.62
N LEU A 232 12.53 -20.50 7.58
CA LEU A 232 11.55 -21.16 6.71
C LEU A 232 12.18 -21.92 5.54
N GLU A 233 13.52 -22.02 5.48
CA GLU A 233 14.26 -22.76 4.46
C GLU A 233 13.72 -24.18 4.24
N GLY A 234 13.42 -24.92 5.31
CA GLY A 234 12.87 -26.28 5.19
C GLY A 234 11.47 -26.35 4.56
N LEU A 235 10.65 -25.31 4.73
CA LEU A 235 9.35 -25.17 4.03
C LEU A 235 9.57 -24.76 2.57
N ILE A 236 10.50 -23.84 2.33
CA ILE A 236 10.87 -23.38 0.99
C ILE A 236 11.41 -24.55 0.16
N GLU A 237 12.25 -25.42 0.71
CA GLU A 237 12.83 -26.54 -0.04
C GLU A 237 11.77 -27.57 -0.46
N LYS A 238 10.75 -27.80 0.38
CA LYS A 238 9.65 -28.73 0.11
C LYS A 238 8.67 -28.23 -0.94
N THR A 239 8.46 -26.92 -0.99
CA THR A 239 7.41 -26.28 -1.79
C THR A 239 7.92 -25.64 -3.08
N THR A 240 9.23 -25.47 -3.21
CA THR A 240 9.86 -24.85 -4.38
C THR A 240 10.37 -25.90 -5.35
N TYR A 241 9.92 -25.83 -6.60
CA TYR A 241 10.41 -26.70 -7.65
C TYR A 241 11.88 -26.36 -7.99
N ASP A 242 12.78 -27.34 -7.82
CA ASP A 242 14.21 -27.23 -8.09
C ASP A 242 14.92 -26.09 -7.33
N PHE A 243 14.67 -25.99 -6.01
CA PHE A 243 15.32 -24.99 -5.16
C PHE A 243 16.86 -25.11 -5.18
N LEU A 244 17.40 -26.28 -4.78
CA LEU A 244 18.83 -26.59 -4.69
C LEU A 244 19.49 -27.04 -6.01
N GLY A 245 18.72 -27.29 -7.07
CA GLY A 245 19.24 -27.89 -8.30
C GLY A 245 19.39 -29.42 -8.20
N LYS A 246 18.85 -30.17 -9.17
CA LYS A 246 18.92 -31.66 -9.24
C LYS A 246 20.33 -32.24 -8.99
N LYS A 247 21.39 -31.60 -9.52
CA LYS A 247 22.79 -32.07 -9.37
C LYS A 247 23.30 -32.00 -7.92
N LEU A 248 22.84 -31.02 -7.14
CA LEU A 248 23.30 -30.82 -5.77
C LEU A 248 22.56 -31.73 -4.78
N LYS A 249 21.25 -31.94 -4.98
CA LYS A 249 20.49 -32.97 -4.26
C LYS A 249 21.12 -34.36 -4.41
N LEU A 250 21.56 -34.71 -5.62
CA LEU A 250 22.26 -35.98 -5.89
C LEU A 250 23.61 -36.08 -5.16
N LYS A 251 24.38 -34.99 -5.07
CA LYS A 251 25.64 -34.94 -4.30
C LYS A 251 25.41 -35.08 -2.79
N MET A 252 24.41 -34.40 -2.24
CA MET A 252 24.07 -34.47 -0.81
C MET A 252 23.60 -35.89 -0.43
N LYS A 253 22.71 -36.49 -1.23
CA LYS A 253 22.22 -37.86 -1.01
C LYS A 253 23.33 -38.92 -1.08
N LYS A 254 24.31 -38.73 -1.99
CA LYS A 254 25.54 -39.56 -2.03
C LYS A 254 26.43 -39.38 -0.80
N LYS A 255 26.49 -38.17 -0.24
CA LYS A 255 27.29 -37.87 0.96
C LYS A 255 26.64 -38.48 2.21
N GLU A 256 25.33 -38.34 2.37
CA GLU A 256 24.55 -38.97 3.45
C GLU A 256 24.66 -40.50 3.43
N ASN A 257 24.46 -41.14 2.27
CA ASN A 257 24.60 -42.60 2.16
C ASN A 257 26.03 -43.07 2.48
N LYS A 258 27.07 -42.31 2.08
CA LYS A 258 28.46 -42.60 2.47
C LYS A 258 28.72 -42.43 3.97
N THR A 259 27.99 -41.55 4.66
CA THR A 259 28.15 -41.37 6.11
C THR A 259 27.38 -42.44 6.89
N ALA A 260 26.28 -42.94 6.34
CA ALA A 260 25.53 -44.08 6.89
C ALA A 260 26.31 -45.41 6.75
N ASP A 261 26.94 -45.67 5.60
CA ASP A 261 27.77 -46.87 5.37
C ASP A 261 29.05 -46.89 6.22
N ASN A 262 29.59 -45.73 6.60
CA ASN A 262 30.82 -45.65 7.40
C ASN A 262 30.57 -45.75 8.91
N ASN A 263 29.30 -45.74 9.32
CA ASN A 263 28.85 -45.81 10.71
C ASN A 263 28.06 -47.11 11.00
N ALA A 264 27.99 -48.02 10.03
CA ALA A 264 27.44 -49.38 10.13
C ALA A 264 28.59 -50.40 10.14
#